data_AF-A0A844GGZ9-F1
#
_entry.id   AF-A0A844GGZ9-F1
#
_cell.length_a   1.000
_cell.length_b   1.000
_cell.length_c   1.000
_cell.angle_alpha   90.00
_cell.angle_beta   90.00
_cell.angle_gamma   90.00
#
_symmetry.space_group_name_H-M   'P 1'
#
loop_
_entity.id
_entity.type
_entity.pdbx_description
1 polymer ?
#
loop_
_entity_poly.entity_id
_entity_poly.type
_entity_poly.pdbx_seq_one_letter_code
_entity_poly.pdbx_strand_id
1 'polypeptide(L)'
;MYSVKAVTLDLDIKTFQPEIIAEMTMGVATTRAEEAISDEVQTVYKGTLVPLENIGAGDFIVTDEAGTNPAPYVAGKDYLPTAAGIFVLESGAIADGAKIKVSYKAKQADIVNWLA
;
A
#
# COMPACT_ATOMS: atom_id res chain seq x y z
N MET A 1 -11.88 9.02 -50.01
CA MET A 1 -11.91 9.34 -48.57
C MET A 1 -11.38 8.11 -47.85
N TYR A 2 -10.19 8.18 -47.27
CA TYR A 2 -9.59 7.02 -46.59
C TYR A 2 -9.99 7.06 -45.11
N SER A 3 -10.59 5.97 -44.60
CA SER A 3 -10.89 5.80 -43.18
C SER A 3 -9.90 4.83 -42.55
N VAL A 4 -9.25 5.22 -41.47
CA VAL A 4 -8.43 4.31 -40.66
C VAL A 4 -9.35 3.39 -39.87
N LYS A 5 -9.19 2.07 -40.02
CA LYS A 5 -10.02 1.05 -39.34
C LYS A 5 -9.47 0.64 -37.97
N ALA A 6 -8.15 0.68 -37.78
CA ALA A 6 -7.49 0.37 -36.52
C ALA A 6 -6.09 0.99 -36.50
N VAL A 7 -5.62 1.32 -35.30
CA VAL A 7 -4.22 1.64 -35.00
C VAL A 7 -3.78 0.65 -33.93
N THR A 8 -2.67 -0.04 -34.19
CA THR A 8 -2.05 -0.98 -33.26
C THR A 8 -0.71 -0.40 -32.84
N LEU A 9 -0.43 -0.42 -31.54
CA LEU A 9 0.81 0.10 -30.96
C LEU A 9 1.52 -1.03 -30.22
N ASP A 10 2.73 -1.37 -30.66
CA ASP A 10 3.64 -2.28 -29.97
C ASP A 10 4.70 -1.44 -29.24
N LEU A 11 4.75 -1.58 -27.90
CA LEU A 11 5.70 -0.87 -27.04
C LEU A 11 6.71 -1.87 -26.44
N ASP A 12 8.00 -1.63 -26.67
CA ASP A 12 9.11 -2.30 -25.98
C ASP A 12 9.64 -1.39 -24.87
N ILE A 13 9.20 -1.63 -23.63
CA ILE A 13 9.56 -0.82 -22.47
C ILE A 13 10.82 -1.38 -21.82
N LYS A 14 11.92 -0.62 -21.88
CA LYS A 14 13.23 -1.02 -21.30
C LYS A 14 13.50 -0.39 -19.93
N THR A 15 12.82 0.69 -19.61
CA THR A 15 13.02 1.48 -18.39
C THR A 15 11.69 1.98 -17.85
N PHE A 16 11.45 1.79 -16.56
CA PHE A 16 10.30 2.34 -15.86
C PHE A 16 10.73 3.62 -15.15
N GLN A 17 10.44 4.76 -15.77
CA GLN A 17 10.61 6.07 -15.15
C GLN A 17 9.23 6.63 -14.78
N PRO A 18 9.03 7.17 -13.56
CA PRO A 18 7.75 7.69 -13.11
C PRO A 18 7.11 8.68 -14.08
N GLU A 19 7.91 9.53 -14.72
CA GLU A 19 7.46 10.54 -15.69
C GLU A 19 6.89 9.90 -16.95
N ILE A 20 7.53 8.85 -17.47
CA ILE A 20 7.07 8.12 -18.66
C ILE A 20 5.77 7.39 -18.34
N ILE A 21 5.68 6.77 -17.17
CA ILE A 21 4.46 6.07 -16.73
C ILE A 21 3.32 7.09 -16.57
N ALA A 22 3.58 8.23 -15.94
CA ALA A 22 2.60 9.30 -15.80
C ALA A 22 2.10 9.82 -17.16
N GLU A 23 2.99 10.02 -18.14
CA GLU A 23 2.58 10.42 -19.49
C GLU A 23 1.72 9.33 -20.17
N MET A 24 2.10 8.06 -20.03
CA MET A 24 1.34 6.93 -20.58
C MET A 24 -0.04 6.74 -19.94
N THR A 25 -0.17 7.02 -18.65
CA THR A 25 -1.42 6.86 -17.89
C THR A 25 -2.25 8.15 -17.81
N MET A 26 -1.81 9.25 -18.43
CA MET A 26 -2.41 10.58 -18.26
C MET A 26 -2.45 11.00 -16.78
N GLY A 27 -1.44 10.61 -16.02
CA GLY A 27 -1.23 11.00 -14.63
C GLY A 27 -0.18 12.10 -14.46
N VAL A 28 0.18 12.34 -13.20
CA VAL A 28 1.28 13.24 -12.81
C VAL A 28 2.25 12.47 -11.92
N ALA A 29 3.54 12.55 -12.24
CA ALA A 29 4.59 12.04 -11.40
C ALA A 29 4.88 13.03 -10.27
N THR A 30 4.90 12.53 -9.04
CA THR A 30 5.22 13.30 -7.84
C THR A 30 6.14 12.50 -6.94
N THR A 31 7.03 13.16 -6.22
CA THR A 31 7.83 12.51 -5.18
C THR A 31 7.17 12.73 -3.83
N ARG A 32 6.89 11.63 -3.12
CA ARG A 32 6.44 11.66 -1.72
C ARG A 32 7.67 11.66 -0.81
N ALA A 33 7.72 12.58 0.14
CA ALA A 33 8.74 12.57 1.19
C ALA A 33 8.53 11.41 2.17
N GLU A 34 9.54 11.14 2.99
CA GLU A 34 9.38 10.23 4.12
C GLU A 34 8.46 10.86 5.18
N GLU A 35 7.49 10.10 5.67
CA GLU A 35 6.49 10.56 6.64
C GLU A 35 6.14 9.46 7.65
N ALA A 36 5.87 9.86 8.90
CA ALA A 36 5.34 8.96 9.91
C ALA A 36 3.80 9.02 9.87
N ILE A 37 3.16 7.92 9.53
CA ILE A 37 1.71 7.77 9.55
C ILE A 37 1.32 7.15 10.88
N SER A 38 0.46 7.84 11.62
CA SER A 38 -0.07 7.37 12.90
C SER A 38 -1.51 6.90 12.75
N ASP A 39 -1.82 5.77 13.37
CA ASP A 39 -3.17 5.26 13.57
C ASP A 39 -4.02 5.13 12.28
N GLU A 40 -3.44 4.64 11.18
CA GLU A 40 -4.21 4.27 9.99
C GLU A 40 -5.14 3.11 10.34
N VAL A 41 -6.46 3.34 10.27
CA VAL A 41 -7.46 2.33 10.66
C VAL A 41 -7.70 1.39 9.50
N GLN A 42 -7.53 0.09 9.75
CA GLN A 42 -7.75 -0.96 8.76
C GLN A 42 -8.68 -2.04 9.30
N THR A 43 -9.54 -2.58 8.42
CA THR A 43 -10.32 -3.79 8.72
C THR A 43 -9.58 -4.99 8.16
N VAL A 44 -9.34 -6.00 9.00
CA VAL A 44 -8.42 -7.09 8.67
C VAL A 44 -9.06 -8.45 8.76
N TYR A 45 -8.64 -9.34 7.87
CA TYR A 45 -9.09 -10.73 7.83
C TYR A 45 -7.89 -11.67 7.89
N LYS A 46 -8.06 -12.81 8.56
CA LYS A 46 -6.99 -13.79 8.71
C LYS A 46 -6.56 -14.36 7.36
N GLY A 47 -5.25 -14.56 7.19
CA GLY A 47 -4.67 -15.10 5.96
C GLY A 47 -4.66 -14.12 4.78
N THR A 48 -4.91 -12.82 5.03
CA THR A 48 -4.96 -11.80 3.98
C THR A 48 -3.90 -10.73 4.15
N LEU A 49 -3.50 -10.13 3.02
CA LEU A 49 -2.72 -8.91 2.99
C LEU A 49 -3.65 -7.71 3.12
N VAL A 50 -3.36 -6.86 4.08
CA VAL A 50 -4.05 -5.59 4.32
C VAL A 50 -3.18 -4.50 3.71
N PRO A 51 -3.60 -3.90 2.57
CA PRO A 51 -2.85 -2.83 1.94
C PRO A 51 -2.88 -1.59 2.81
N LEU A 52 -1.74 -0.89 2.89
CA LEU A 52 -1.69 0.45 3.47
C LEU A 52 -1.84 1.51 2.40
N GLU A 53 -2.33 2.68 2.79
CA GLU A 53 -2.44 3.82 1.88
C GLU A 53 -1.07 4.22 1.31
N ASN A 54 -0.01 4.15 2.13
CA ASN A 54 1.34 4.49 1.73
C ASN A 54 2.24 3.25 1.61
N ILE A 55 2.41 2.77 0.37
CA ILE A 55 3.32 1.66 0.02
C ILE A 55 4.78 2.05 0.29
N GLY A 56 5.64 1.07 0.59
CA GLY A 56 7.02 1.27 1.02
C GLY A 56 7.16 1.49 2.52
N ALA A 57 6.16 1.05 3.29
CA ALA A 57 6.10 1.21 4.74
C ALA A 57 7.18 0.39 5.48
N GLY A 58 7.66 0.93 6.60
CA GLY A 58 8.52 0.29 7.59
C GLY A 58 8.11 0.65 9.02
N ASP A 59 8.80 0.12 10.02
CA ASP A 59 8.62 0.46 11.44
C ASP A 59 7.16 0.36 11.92
N PHE A 60 6.53 -0.78 11.65
CA PHE A 60 5.12 -1.03 11.93
C PHE A 60 4.85 -1.18 13.44
N ILE A 61 3.82 -0.49 13.91
CA ILE A 61 3.19 -0.67 15.21
C ILE A 61 1.71 -0.92 14.95
N VAL A 62 1.23 -2.10 15.36
CA VAL A 62 -0.16 -2.51 15.14
C VAL A 62 -0.84 -2.66 16.49
N THR A 63 -1.97 -1.98 16.67
CA THR A 63 -2.77 -2.00 17.91
C THR A 63 -4.23 -2.24 17.59
N ASP A 64 -5.00 -2.68 18.59
CA ASP A 64 -6.46 -2.78 18.48
C ASP A 64 -7.08 -1.37 18.40
N GLU A 65 -8.02 -1.15 17.48
CA GLU A 65 -8.65 0.16 17.31
C GLU A 65 -9.40 0.59 18.58
N ALA A 66 -10.10 -0.36 19.20
CA ALA A 66 -10.94 -0.14 20.37
C ALA A 66 -10.13 0.22 21.63
N GLY A 67 -8.80 0.06 21.61
CA GLY A 67 -7.94 0.30 22.76
C GLY A 67 -8.17 -0.67 23.92
N THR A 68 -8.96 -1.73 23.70
CA THR A 68 -9.26 -2.77 24.68
C THR A 68 -8.03 -3.56 25.08
N ASN A 69 -7.06 -3.65 24.18
CA ASN A 69 -5.76 -4.24 24.45
C ASN A 69 -4.66 -3.17 24.29
N PRO A 70 -4.01 -2.73 25.38
CA PRO A 70 -2.98 -1.69 25.32
C PRO A 70 -1.66 -2.20 24.74
N ALA A 71 -1.48 -3.51 24.62
CA ALA A 71 -0.28 -4.10 24.06
C ALA A 71 -0.35 -4.15 22.52
N PRO A 72 0.68 -3.66 21.80
CA PRO A 72 0.79 -3.86 20.36
C PRO A 72 0.84 -5.34 20.00
N TYR A 73 0.25 -5.69 18.86
CA TYR A 73 0.41 -6.99 18.24
C TYR A 73 1.86 -7.20 17.82
N VAL A 74 2.30 -8.47 17.80
CA VAL A 74 3.70 -8.83 17.60
C VAL A 74 3.95 -9.29 16.17
N ALA A 75 4.87 -8.63 15.48
CA ALA A 75 5.34 -9.06 14.16
C ALA A 75 5.96 -10.47 14.21
N GLY A 76 5.66 -11.30 13.22
CA GLY A 76 6.06 -12.71 13.14
C GLY A 76 5.17 -13.68 13.94
N LYS A 77 4.28 -13.17 14.80
CA LYS A 77 3.34 -13.98 15.58
C LYS A 77 1.89 -13.69 15.19
N ASP A 78 1.53 -12.41 15.14
CA ASP A 78 0.16 -11.97 14.85
C ASP A 78 0.02 -11.51 13.40
N TYR A 79 1.07 -10.90 12.85
CA TYR A 79 1.12 -10.43 11.47
C TYR A 79 2.55 -10.49 10.91
N LEU A 80 2.69 -10.42 9.58
CA LEU A 80 3.96 -10.24 8.88
C LEU A 80 3.98 -8.86 8.21
N PRO A 81 4.92 -7.98 8.57
CA PRO A 81 5.08 -6.70 7.89
C PRO A 81 5.68 -6.91 6.50
N THR A 82 5.14 -6.22 5.50
CA THR A 82 5.63 -6.20 4.12
C THR A 82 5.70 -4.75 3.64
N ALA A 83 6.44 -4.47 2.57
CA ALA A 83 6.49 -3.12 2.00
C ALA A 83 5.11 -2.64 1.50
N ALA A 84 4.19 -3.55 1.17
CA ALA A 84 2.84 -3.22 0.70
C ALA A 84 1.82 -3.06 1.83
N GLY A 85 2.15 -3.46 3.05
CA GLY A 85 1.25 -3.47 4.20
C GLY A 85 1.49 -4.65 5.12
N ILE A 86 0.48 -5.04 5.90
CA ILE A 86 0.61 -6.14 6.87
C ILE A 86 -0.17 -7.37 6.41
N PHE A 87 0.43 -8.55 6.54
CA PHE A 87 -0.25 -9.83 6.29
C PHE A 87 -0.67 -10.44 7.63
N VAL A 88 -1.96 -10.64 7.86
CA VAL A 88 -2.47 -11.16 9.14
C VAL A 88 -2.36 -12.68 9.17
N LEU A 89 -1.69 -13.21 10.19
CA LEU A 89 -1.48 -14.65 10.31
C LEU A 89 -2.74 -15.36 10.81
N GLU A 90 -3.03 -16.55 10.26
CA GLU A 90 -4.19 -17.34 10.69
C GLU A 90 -4.12 -17.75 12.17
N SER A 91 -2.93 -18.04 12.68
CA SER A 91 -2.66 -18.44 14.06
C SER A 91 -2.56 -17.26 15.04
N GLY A 92 -2.63 -16.01 14.55
CA GLY A 92 -2.43 -14.80 15.36
C GLY A 92 -3.57 -14.46 16.30
N ALA A 93 -3.29 -13.55 17.24
CA ALA A 93 -4.25 -13.01 18.21
C ALA A 93 -5.19 -11.95 17.63
N ILE A 94 -4.91 -11.42 16.43
CA ILE A 94 -5.81 -10.54 15.69
C ILE A 94 -7.05 -11.36 15.30
N ALA A 95 -8.23 -10.91 15.73
CA ALA A 95 -9.49 -11.58 15.38
C ALA A 95 -9.85 -11.35 13.91
N ASP A 96 -10.58 -12.30 13.32
CA ASP A 96 -11.05 -12.17 11.94
C ASP A 96 -12.14 -11.10 11.84
N GLY A 97 -12.02 -10.19 10.87
CA GLY A 97 -12.88 -9.01 10.74
C GLY A 97 -12.61 -7.92 11.79
N ALA A 98 -11.52 -7.99 12.54
CA ALA A 98 -11.16 -6.97 13.51
C ALA A 98 -10.78 -5.64 12.84
N LYS A 99 -10.95 -4.55 13.58
CA LYS A 99 -10.39 -3.25 13.23
C LYS A 99 -9.14 -2.99 14.04
N ILE A 100 -8.09 -2.60 13.36
CA ILE A 100 -6.79 -2.28 13.96
C ILE A 100 -6.36 -0.88 13.58
N LYS A 101 -5.44 -0.33 14.36
CA LYS A 101 -4.66 0.85 14.01
C LYS A 101 -3.27 0.42 13.63
N VAL A 102 -2.80 0.91 12.47
CA VAL A 102 -1.45 0.67 11.98
C VAL A 102 -0.74 2.00 11.95
N SER A 103 0.26 2.15 12.81
CA SER A 103 1.23 3.24 12.72
C SER A 103 2.48 2.72 12.02
N TYR A 104 3.03 3.48 11.09
CA TYR A 104 4.16 3.06 10.29
C TYR A 104 4.90 4.27 9.71
N LYS A 105 6.12 4.01 9.23
CA LYS A 105 6.95 4.99 8.56
C LYS A 105 6.89 4.76 7.05
N ALA A 106 6.21 5.66 6.34
CA ALA A 106 6.19 5.66 4.89
C ALA A 106 7.52 6.18 4.35
N LYS A 107 8.20 5.39 3.52
CA LYS A 107 9.46 5.80 2.89
C LYS A 107 9.22 6.76 1.72
N GLN A 108 10.28 7.49 1.36
CA GLN A 108 10.31 8.26 0.12
C GLN A 108 10.02 7.35 -1.08
N ALA A 109 9.15 7.81 -1.98
CA ALA A 109 8.78 7.08 -3.17
C ALA A 109 8.36 8.04 -4.29
N ASP A 110 8.61 7.65 -5.53
CA ASP A 110 8.01 8.30 -6.70
C ASP A 110 6.65 7.67 -6.99
N ILE A 111 5.62 8.52 -7.12
CA ILE A 111 4.22 8.13 -7.22
C ILE A 111 3.64 8.72 -8.50
N VAL A 112 2.85 7.90 -9.21
CA VAL A 112 2.04 8.35 -10.33
C VAL A 112 0.61 8.51 -9.84
N ASN A 113 0.14 9.75 -9.79
CA ASN A 113 -1.24 10.07 -9.44
C ASN A 113 -2.07 10.19 -10.71
N TRP A 114 -3.22 9.51 -10.77
CA TRP A 114 -4.13 9.66 -11.90
C TRP A 114 -4.82 11.03 -11.83
N LEU A 115 -4.88 11.74 -12.95
CA LEU A 115 -5.71 12.95 -13.05
C LEU A 115 -7.17 12.51 -13.18
N ALA A 116 -7.96 12.71 -12.13
CA ALA A 116 -9.39 12.43 -12.11
C ALA A 116 -10.17 13.42 -13.00
#